data_AF-A0A6V7T8Z7-F1
#
_entry.id   AF-A0A6V7T8Z7-F1
#
_cell.length_a   1.000
_cell.length_b   1.000
_cell.length_c   1.000
_cell.angle_alpha   90.00
_cell.angle_beta   90.00
_cell.angle_gamma   90.00
#
_symmetry.space_group_name_H-M   'P 1'
#
loop_
_entity.id
_entity.type
_entity.pdbx_description
1 polymer ?
#
loop_
_entity_poly.entity_id
_entity_poly.type
_entity_poly.pdbx_seq_one_letter_code
_entity_poly.pdbx_strand_id
1 'polypeptide(L)'
;MAKYSIEDVYKDINTIDGYFCEKNGGYGGTSEHANDKIRRYCNLRLESGTIICNNYYEMASSGVINLLEILMKYGLDYDKLAEYAILFLSYKLKQHSYHKWTNLNNFYTNHIKNNNDYNKKIKGNGPTYKEIINKNKDLMNIKEISKFNVLFSILFSFYNGINKNNLDCKNCSEDANKFADQFKELNNDSNINENTSHSRLLSTLSNDYDNFKIYFAEKCSHCSDLPTLPKIKTPPSKLIPALSTFSVIPVFLGITYKTIYKKKIKKNNEENET
;
A
#
# COMPACT_ATOMS: atom_id res chain seq x y z
N MET A 1 -10.46 10.07 -9.70
CA MET A 1 -9.28 10.02 -10.59
C MET A 1 -8.12 9.51 -9.74
N ALA A 2 -7.54 8.35 -10.05
CA ALA A 2 -6.39 7.85 -9.31
C ALA A 2 -5.26 8.88 -9.46
N LYS A 3 -4.67 9.29 -8.34
CA LYS A 3 -3.68 10.39 -8.31
C LYS A 3 -2.29 9.94 -8.79
N TYR A 4 -2.14 8.66 -9.13
CA TYR A 4 -0.90 8.00 -9.47
C TYR A 4 -1.13 6.80 -10.41
N SER A 5 -0.09 6.40 -11.16
CA SER A 5 -0.03 5.10 -11.83
C SER A 5 0.64 4.08 -10.92
N ILE A 6 0.10 2.87 -10.84
CA ILE A 6 0.73 1.77 -10.10
C ILE A 6 2.11 1.40 -10.69
N GLU A 7 2.31 1.62 -12.00
CA GLU A 7 3.59 1.45 -12.67
C GLU A 7 4.66 2.36 -12.07
N ASP A 8 4.33 3.64 -11.84
CA ASP A 8 5.25 4.61 -11.24
C ASP A 8 5.62 4.22 -9.79
N VAL A 9 4.66 3.69 -9.04
CA VAL A 9 4.90 3.15 -7.69
C VAL A 9 5.92 2.02 -7.75
N TYR A 10 5.71 1.00 -8.58
CA TYR A 10 6.64 -0.12 -8.71
C TYR A 10 7.99 0.27 -9.31
N LYS A 11 8.03 1.28 -10.20
CA LYS A 11 9.27 1.84 -10.72
C LYS A 11 10.13 2.47 -9.62
N ASP A 12 9.52 3.20 -8.69
CA ASP A 12 10.23 3.73 -7.53
C ASP A 12 10.65 2.60 -6.57
N ILE A 13 9.78 1.62 -6.29
CA ILE A 13 10.14 0.44 -5.50
C ILE A 13 11.38 -0.24 -6.10
N ASN A 14 11.43 -0.40 -7.42
CA ASN A 14 12.57 -1.00 -8.12
C ASN A 14 13.84 -0.16 -8.04
N THR A 15 13.69 1.15 -8.14
CA THR A 15 14.81 2.06 -7.96
C THR A 15 15.41 1.90 -6.56
N ILE A 16 14.57 1.78 -5.54
CA ILE A 16 14.98 1.62 -4.13
C ILE A 16 15.52 0.22 -3.86
N ASP A 17 14.98 -0.82 -4.49
CA ASP A 17 15.52 -2.19 -4.42
C ASP A 17 16.99 -2.21 -4.82
N GLY A 18 17.36 -1.47 -5.88
CA GLY A 18 18.73 -1.32 -6.36
C GLY A 18 19.64 -0.45 -5.47
N TYR A 19 19.09 0.26 -4.48
CA TYR A 19 19.90 1.09 -3.59
C TYR A 19 20.67 0.29 -2.54
N PHE A 20 20.30 -0.97 -2.26
CA PHE A 20 21.09 -1.80 -1.36
C PHE A 20 21.00 -3.28 -1.71
N CYS A 21 22.14 -3.95 -1.67
CA CYS A 21 22.26 -5.34 -2.09
C CYS A 21 23.45 -6.05 -1.44
N GLU A 22 23.36 -7.37 -1.39
CA GLU A 22 24.49 -8.26 -1.19
C GLU A 22 25.07 -8.61 -2.58
N LYS A 23 26.38 -8.45 -2.76
CA LYS A 23 27.10 -8.83 -3.97
C LYS A 23 28.07 -9.96 -3.67
N ASN A 24 28.22 -10.90 -4.60
CA ASN A 24 29.29 -11.89 -4.53
C ASN A 24 30.62 -11.20 -4.86
N GLY A 25 31.52 -11.15 -3.88
CA GLY A 25 32.93 -10.85 -4.12
C GLY A 25 33.58 -12.03 -4.81
N GLY A 26 34.35 -11.78 -5.89
CA GLY A 26 34.90 -12.80 -6.79
C GLY A 26 35.76 -13.91 -6.16
N TYR A 27 36.05 -13.85 -4.85
CA TYR A 27 36.79 -14.84 -4.08
C TYR A 27 35.91 -15.68 -3.12
N GLY A 28 34.59 -15.73 -3.33
CA GLY A 28 33.67 -16.54 -2.53
C GLY A 28 33.16 -15.89 -1.24
N GLY A 29 33.50 -14.62 -1.00
CA GLY A 29 32.88 -13.79 0.04
C GLY A 29 31.71 -12.98 -0.50
N THR A 30 30.82 -12.50 0.37
CA THR A 30 29.79 -11.52 0.00
C THR A 30 30.12 -10.14 0.56
N SER A 31 29.71 -9.09 -0.14
CA SER A 31 29.85 -7.70 0.30
C SER A 31 28.52 -6.97 0.21
N GLU A 32 28.22 -6.20 1.25
CA GLU A 32 27.00 -5.40 1.32
C GLU A 32 27.28 -3.99 0.77
N HIS A 33 26.36 -3.48 -0.03
CA HIS A 33 26.45 -2.15 -0.62
C HIS A 33 25.19 -1.36 -0.35
N ALA A 34 25.34 -0.07 -0.05
CA ALA A 34 24.25 0.88 0.11
C ALA A 34 24.51 2.18 -0.66
N ASN A 35 23.47 2.69 -1.31
CA ASN A 35 23.45 3.97 -1.99
C ASN A 35 23.28 5.12 -0.99
N ASP A 36 23.83 6.28 -1.32
CA ASP A 36 23.75 7.50 -0.51
C ASP A 36 22.32 7.92 -0.15
N LYS A 37 21.34 7.65 -1.03
CA LYS A 37 19.92 7.96 -0.79
C LYS A 37 19.31 7.22 0.39
N ILE A 38 19.80 6.01 0.68
CA ILE A 38 19.43 5.22 1.86
C ILE A 38 20.36 5.54 3.02
N ARG A 39 21.66 5.70 2.75
CA ARG A 39 22.69 5.93 3.77
C ARG A 39 22.40 7.12 4.67
N ARG A 40 21.74 8.17 4.17
CA ARG A 40 21.31 9.33 4.98
C ARG A 40 20.34 9.00 6.12
N TYR A 41 19.70 7.84 6.09
CA TYR A 41 18.77 7.33 7.11
C TYR A 41 19.43 6.34 8.09
N CYS A 42 20.73 6.09 7.93
CA CYS A 42 21.49 5.22 8.83
C CYS A 42 21.90 5.97 10.10
N ASN A 43 22.15 5.22 11.17
CA ASN A 43 22.33 5.77 12.50
C ASN A 43 23.77 6.20 12.80
N LEU A 44 24.78 5.60 12.15
CA LEU A 44 26.18 5.87 12.46
C LEU A 44 26.70 7.08 11.69
N ARG A 45 27.25 8.05 12.44
CA ARG A 45 28.01 9.18 11.90
C ARG A 45 29.47 9.05 12.30
N LEU A 46 30.35 8.99 11.31
CA LEU A 46 31.80 9.00 11.50
C LEU A 46 32.29 10.40 11.88
N GLU A 47 33.50 10.49 12.46
CA GLU A 47 34.15 11.76 12.79
C GLU A 47 34.31 12.68 11.57
N SER A 48 34.49 12.10 10.38
CA SER A 48 34.51 12.82 9.10
C SER A 48 33.18 13.48 8.71
N GLY A 49 32.12 13.31 9.53
CA GLY A 49 30.77 13.76 9.26
C GLY A 49 29.97 12.86 8.30
N THR A 50 30.62 11.83 7.75
CA THR A 50 30.03 10.85 6.84
C THR A 50 29.06 9.94 7.59
N ILE A 51 27.84 9.79 7.06
CA ILE A 51 26.87 8.82 7.57
C ILE A 51 27.11 7.47 6.87
N ILE A 52 27.08 6.37 7.61
CA ILE A 52 27.18 5.00 7.07
C ILE A 52 26.20 4.07 7.77
N CYS A 53 25.90 2.95 7.12
CA CYS A 53 25.13 1.84 7.70
C CYS A 53 26.13 0.77 8.14
N ASN A 54 26.03 0.28 9.38
CA ASN A 54 26.98 -0.68 9.93
C ASN A 54 26.85 -2.09 9.34
N ASN A 55 25.65 -2.45 8.90
CA ASN A 55 25.31 -3.78 8.41
C ASN A 55 24.04 -3.71 7.56
N TYR A 56 23.69 -4.84 6.93
CA TYR A 56 22.51 -4.96 6.09
C TYR A 56 21.21 -4.64 6.83
N TYR A 57 21.10 -4.90 8.13
CA TYR A 57 19.89 -4.57 8.88
C TYR A 57 19.67 -3.06 9.00
N GLU A 58 20.72 -2.27 9.21
CA GLU A 58 20.63 -0.82 9.15
C GLU A 58 20.29 -0.33 7.74
N MET A 59 20.84 -0.97 6.69
CA MET A 59 20.49 -0.66 5.30
C MET A 59 19.02 -0.95 5.00
N ALA A 60 18.51 -2.11 5.42
CA ALA A 60 17.12 -2.51 5.22
C ALA A 60 16.14 -1.61 6.00
N SER A 61 16.49 -1.25 7.25
CA SER A 61 15.70 -0.29 8.04
C SER A 61 15.63 1.06 7.34
N SER A 62 16.77 1.56 6.90
CA SER A 62 16.89 2.82 6.16
C SER A 62 16.19 2.79 4.80
N GLY A 63 16.20 1.63 4.13
CA GLY A 63 15.47 1.39 2.90
C GLY A 63 13.96 1.50 3.07
N VAL A 64 13.42 1.00 4.19
CA VAL A 64 12.00 1.17 4.55
C VAL A 64 11.65 2.65 4.77
N ILE A 65 12.50 3.40 5.48
CA ILE A 65 12.30 4.84 5.69
C ILE A 65 12.31 5.58 4.35
N ASN A 66 13.30 5.33 3.51
CA ASN A 66 13.40 5.96 2.20
C ASN A 66 12.23 5.59 1.26
N LEU A 67 11.76 4.35 1.32
CA LEU A 67 10.59 3.89 0.57
C LEU A 67 9.34 4.68 0.95
N LEU A 68 9.04 4.81 2.24
CA LEU A 68 7.88 5.55 2.71
C LEU A 68 7.94 7.02 2.29
N GLU A 69 9.12 7.66 2.41
CA GLU A 69 9.32 9.03 1.97
C GLU A 69 9.02 9.22 0.47
N ILE A 70 9.52 8.33 -0.38
CA ILE A 70 9.33 8.41 -1.83
C ILE A 70 7.87 8.13 -2.20
N LEU A 71 7.27 7.07 -1.65
CA LEU A 71 5.92 6.66 -2.02
C LEU A 71 4.83 7.61 -1.52
N MET A 72 5.11 8.43 -0.51
CA MET A 72 4.19 9.49 -0.03
C MET A 72 3.78 10.48 -1.13
N LYS A 73 4.59 10.67 -2.18
CA LYS A 73 4.25 11.59 -3.29
C LYS A 73 3.03 11.15 -4.10
N TYR A 74 2.69 9.86 -4.07
CA TYR A 74 1.57 9.29 -4.81
C TYR A 74 0.21 9.47 -4.12
N GLY A 75 0.18 9.96 -2.88
CA GLY A 75 -1.07 10.11 -2.13
C GLY A 75 -1.76 8.79 -1.85
N LEU A 76 -0.98 7.71 -1.68
CA LEU A 76 -1.44 6.41 -1.24
C LEU A 76 -2.05 6.50 0.16
N ASP A 77 -3.07 5.68 0.42
CA ASP A 77 -3.55 5.49 1.79
C ASP A 77 -2.41 4.94 2.68
N TYR A 78 -2.39 5.38 3.94
CA TYR A 78 -1.31 5.03 4.86
C TYR A 78 -1.27 3.54 5.20
N ASP A 79 -2.40 2.82 5.16
CA ASP A 79 -2.40 1.37 5.30
C ASP A 79 -1.68 0.72 4.11
N LYS A 80 -1.95 1.16 2.88
CA LYS A 80 -1.27 0.66 1.66
C LYS A 80 0.23 0.97 1.65
N LEU A 81 0.64 2.16 2.13
CA LEU A 81 2.06 2.49 2.31
C LEU A 81 2.75 1.52 3.30
N ALA A 82 2.09 1.23 4.42
CA ALA A 82 2.63 0.32 5.41
C ALA A 82 2.72 -1.13 4.88
N GLU A 83 1.74 -1.57 4.09
CA GLU A 83 1.76 -2.87 3.40
C GLU A 83 2.97 -2.99 2.46
N TYR A 84 3.21 -1.98 1.61
CA TYR A 84 4.39 -1.98 0.73
C TYR A 84 5.71 -1.95 1.50
N ALA A 85 5.79 -1.17 2.58
CA ALA A 85 6.97 -1.14 3.43
C ALA A 85 7.29 -2.51 4.06
N ILE A 86 6.27 -3.22 4.54
CA ILE A 86 6.44 -4.53 5.17
C ILE A 86 6.77 -5.61 4.13
N LEU A 87 6.08 -5.61 2.99
CA LEU A 87 6.39 -6.52 1.88
C LEU A 87 7.80 -6.33 1.36
N PHE A 88 8.20 -5.07 1.13
CA PHE A 88 9.54 -4.73 0.66
C PHE A 88 10.60 -5.21 1.66
N LEU A 89 10.42 -4.93 2.95
CA LEU A 89 11.33 -5.41 4.00
C LEU A 89 11.43 -6.95 4.01
N SER A 90 10.29 -7.63 4.02
CA SER A 90 10.21 -9.10 4.00
C SER A 90 10.92 -9.69 2.77
N TYR A 91 10.71 -9.09 1.61
CA TYR A 91 11.33 -9.46 0.34
C TYR A 91 12.86 -9.27 0.37
N LYS A 92 13.34 -8.11 0.82
CA LYS A 92 14.78 -7.80 0.90
C LYS A 92 15.52 -8.68 1.90
N LEU A 93 14.90 -9.01 3.03
CA LEU A 93 15.49 -9.94 3.99
C LEU A 93 15.55 -11.35 3.43
N LYS A 94 14.47 -11.85 2.81
CA LYS A 94 14.40 -13.20 2.20
C LYS A 94 15.45 -13.42 1.11
N GLN A 95 15.85 -12.38 0.39
CA GLN A 95 16.88 -12.45 -0.66
C GLN A 95 18.31 -12.54 -0.12
N HIS A 96 18.56 -12.06 1.09
CA HIS A 96 19.90 -12.03 1.66
C HIS A 96 20.37 -13.43 2.04
N SER A 97 21.62 -13.79 1.76
CA SER A 97 22.18 -15.12 2.00
C SER A 97 22.05 -15.57 3.47
N TYR A 98 22.48 -14.70 4.39
CA TYR A 98 22.48 -14.93 5.84
C TYR A 98 21.17 -14.52 6.54
N HIS A 99 20.52 -13.43 6.10
CA HIS A 99 19.37 -12.83 6.77
C HIS A 99 17.98 -13.32 6.29
N LYS A 100 17.93 -14.36 5.43
CA LYS A 100 16.67 -14.88 4.89
C LYS A 100 15.65 -15.38 5.92
N TRP A 101 16.11 -15.75 7.12
CA TRP A 101 15.27 -16.28 8.20
C TRP A 101 15.01 -15.26 9.32
N THR A 102 15.33 -13.99 9.09
CA THR A 102 15.14 -12.93 10.08
C THR A 102 13.68 -12.84 10.51
N ASN A 103 13.45 -12.88 11.82
CA ASN A 103 12.13 -12.63 12.39
C ASN A 103 11.79 -11.14 12.26
N LEU A 104 10.71 -10.81 11.52
CA LEU A 104 10.35 -9.42 11.22
C LEU A 104 9.98 -8.60 12.46
N ASN A 105 9.34 -9.19 13.47
CA ASN A 105 9.03 -8.48 14.72
C ASN A 105 10.30 -8.10 15.50
N ASN A 106 11.25 -9.03 15.59
CA ASN A 106 12.55 -8.75 16.21
C ASN A 106 13.30 -7.68 15.41
N PHE A 107 13.32 -7.80 14.08
CA PHE A 107 13.92 -6.80 13.21
C PHE A 107 13.31 -5.42 13.42
N TYR A 108 11.98 -5.34 13.44
CA TYR A 108 11.26 -4.09 13.64
C TYR A 108 11.60 -3.46 15.00
N THR A 109 11.61 -4.26 16.06
CA THR A 109 11.93 -3.77 17.41
C THR A 109 13.37 -3.27 17.51
N ASN A 110 14.33 -3.95 16.88
CA ASN A 110 15.74 -3.65 17.03
C ASN A 110 16.28 -2.62 16.02
N HIS A 111 15.70 -2.54 14.81
CA HIS A 111 16.24 -1.76 13.71
C HIS A 111 15.29 -0.70 13.17
N ILE A 112 13.98 -0.94 13.11
CA ILE A 112 13.01 0.07 12.64
C ILE A 112 12.70 1.07 13.75
N LYS A 113 12.30 0.60 14.94
CA LYS A 113 11.98 1.50 16.07
C LYS A 113 13.17 2.34 16.54
N ASN A 114 14.37 1.76 16.43
CA ASN A 114 15.62 2.40 16.84
C ASN A 114 16.26 3.23 15.72
N ASN A 115 15.62 3.33 14.54
CA ASN A 115 16.07 4.25 13.51
C ASN A 115 15.80 5.70 13.98
N ASN A 116 16.80 6.58 13.84
CA ASN A 116 16.70 7.98 14.28
C ASN A 116 15.55 8.76 13.61
N ASP A 117 15.12 8.35 12.41
CA ASP A 117 14.02 8.96 11.68
C ASP A 117 12.64 8.41 12.05
N TYR A 118 12.56 7.31 12.80
CA TYR A 118 11.30 6.61 13.09
C TYR A 118 10.19 7.50 13.65
N ASN A 119 10.53 8.43 14.57
CA ASN A 119 9.58 9.36 15.16
C ASN A 119 9.46 10.70 14.40
N LYS A 120 10.23 10.91 13.33
CA LYS A 120 10.16 12.13 12.53
C LYS A 120 8.96 12.10 11.60
N LYS A 121 8.43 13.28 11.30
CA LYS A 121 7.39 13.46 10.27
C LYS A 121 8.00 13.25 8.90
N ILE A 122 7.28 12.53 8.03
CA ILE A 122 7.77 12.29 6.66
C ILE A 122 7.80 13.59 5.85
N LYS A 123 6.74 14.42 5.96
CA LYS A 123 6.66 15.70 5.26
C LYS A 123 5.76 16.70 5.99
N GLY A 124 6.31 17.86 6.36
CA GLY A 124 5.56 18.98 6.92
C GLY A 124 4.70 18.57 8.12
N ASN A 125 3.38 18.82 8.03
CA ASN A 125 2.40 18.44 9.05
C ASN A 125 1.82 17.03 8.88
N GLY A 126 2.40 16.21 7.99
CA GLY A 126 1.99 14.82 7.76
C GLY A 126 2.38 13.86 8.91
N PRO A 127 2.05 12.57 8.76
CA PRO A 127 2.33 11.57 9.77
C PRO A 127 3.84 11.34 9.93
N THR A 128 4.17 10.76 11.06
CA THR A 128 5.47 10.16 11.33
C THR A 128 5.64 8.81 10.65
N TYR A 129 6.88 8.38 10.43
CA TYR A 129 7.16 7.02 9.93
C TYR A 129 6.54 5.96 10.85
N LYS A 130 6.65 6.17 12.16
CA LYS A 130 6.00 5.37 13.22
C LYS A 130 4.50 5.20 12.99
N GLU A 131 3.77 6.29 12.75
CA GLU A 131 2.31 6.25 12.58
C GLU A 131 1.91 5.44 11.36
N ILE A 132 2.65 5.56 10.24
CA ILE A 132 2.39 4.77 9.04
C ILE A 132 2.71 3.31 9.28
N ILE A 133 3.95 2.97 9.67
CA ILE A 133 4.38 1.57 9.83
C ILE A 133 3.48 0.82 10.84
N ASN A 134 3.03 1.50 11.89
CA ASN A 134 2.21 0.88 12.92
C ASN A 134 0.79 0.53 12.48
N LYS A 135 0.27 1.06 11.37
CA LYS A 135 -1.04 0.69 10.84
C LYS A 135 -1.15 -0.78 10.45
N ASN A 136 -0.03 -1.40 10.09
CA ASN A 136 0.05 -2.80 9.64
C ASN A 136 1.11 -3.60 10.41
N LYS A 137 1.50 -3.14 11.60
CA LYS A 137 2.57 -3.77 12.39
C LYS A 137 2.28 -5.25 12.70
N ASP A 138 1.03 -5.62 12.81
CA ASP A 138 0.62 -7.00 13.03
C ASP A 138 1.10 -7.94 11.90
N LEU A 139 1.21 -7.49 10.65
CA LEU A 139 1.81 -8.27 9.55
C LEU A 139 3.27 -8.69 9.85
N MET A 140 4.03 -7.91 10.64
CA MET A 140 5.41 -8.25 11.01
C MET A 140 5.51 -9.33 12.09
N ASN A 141 4.43 -9.54 12.86
CA ASN A 141 4.40 -10.49 13.96
C ASN A 141 4.04 -11.92 13.52
N ILE A 142 3.62 -12.08 12.27
CA ILE A 142 3.01 -13.31 11.78
C ILE A 142 3.96 -14.02 10.81
N LYS A 143 4.05 -15.35 10.90
CA LYS A 143 5.01 -16.16 10.12
C LYS A 143 4.65 -16.17 8.63
N GLU A 144 3.39 -15.93 8.34
CA GLU A 144 2.73 -16.02 7.05
C GLU A 144 3.16 -14.93 6.06
N ILE A 145 3.70 -13.79 6.53
CA ILE A 145 4.16 -12.70 5.65
C ILE A 145 5.16 -13.17 4.59
N SER A 146 6.00 -14.13 4.93
CA SER A 146 7.00 -14.71 4.01
C SER A 146 6.39 -15.47 2.83
N LYS A 147 5.12 -15.90 2.95
CA LYS A 147 4.35 -16.55 1.89
C LYS A 147 3.94 -15.55 0.80
N PHE A 148 3.73 -14.28 1.16
CA PHE A 148 3.42 -13.20 0.20
C PHE A 148 4.61 -12.78 -0.64
N ASN A 149 5.84 -13.11 -0.23
CA ASN A 149 7.05 -12.72 -0.97
C ASN A 149 7.08 -13.29 -2.39
N VAL A 150 6.46 -14.46 -2.63
CA VAL A 150 6.35 -15.03 -3.99
C VAL A 150 5.46 -14.15 -4.87
N LEU A 151 4.25 -13.83 -4.40
CA LEU A 151 3.32 -12.94 -5.10
C LEU A 151 3.95 -11.56 -5.37
N PHE A 152 4.57 -10.97 -4.34
CA PHE A 152 5.23 -9.68 -4.47
C PHE A 152 6.40 -9.72 -5.44
N SER A 153 7.23 -10.77 -5.40
CA SER A 153 8.36 -10.93 -6.32
C SER A 153 7.92 -11.05 -7.78
N ILE A 154 6.81 -11.74 -8.04
CA ILE A 154 6.26 -11.87 -9.40
C ILE A 154 5.69 -10.53 -9.87
N LEU A 155 4.91 -9.83 -9.04
CA LEU A 155 4.44 -8.48 -9.39
C LEU A 155 5.60 -7.53 -9.64
N PHE A 156 6.62 -7.59 -8.78
CA PHE A 156 7.82 -6.80 -8.94
C PHE A 156 8.55 -7.09 -10.26
N SER A 157 8.67 -8.37 -10.65
CA SER A 157 9.30 -8.74 -11.93
C SER A 157 8.48 -8.28 -13.12
N PHE A 158 7.15 -8.34 -13.05
CA PHE A 158 6.25 -7.82 -14.08
C PHE A 158 6.48 -6.33 -14.34
N TYR A 159 6.36 -5.49 -13.32
CA TYR A 159 6.57 -4.05 -13.46
C TYR A 159 8.03 -3.69 -13.80
N ASN A 160 9.00 -4.54 -13.45
CA ASN A 160 10.38 -4.37 -13.90
C ASN A 160 10.61 -4.72 -15.36
N GLY A 161 9.98 -5.79 -15.86
CA GLY A 161 9.99 -6.17 -17.28
C GLY A 161 9.39 -5.06 -18.13
N ILE A 162 8.31 -4.45 -17.65
CA ILE A 162 7.70 -3.25 -18.23
C ILE A 162 8.72 -2.12 -18.37
N ASN A 163 9.36 -1.71 -17.26
CA ASN A 163 10.31 -0.60 -17.24
C ASN A 163 11.50 -0.78 -18.19
N LYS A 164 11.82 -2.04 -18.55
CA LYS A 164 12.92 -2.40 -19.45
C LYS A 164 12.47 -2.65 -20.89
N ASN A 165 11.18 -2.45 -21.23
CA ASN A 165 10.58 -2.81 -22.52
C ASN A 165 10.89 -4.25 -22.95
N ASN A 166 10.97 -5.17 -21.98
CA ASN A 166 11.38 -6.55 -22.17
C ASN A 166 10.27 -7.53 -21.74
N LEU A 167 9.03 -7.24 -22.13
CA LEU A 167 7.89 -8.12 -21.90
C LEU A 167 7.93 -9.26 -22.91
N ASP A 168 8.37 -10.43 -22.45
CA ASP A 168 8.23 -11.67 -23.20
C ASP A 168 6.91 -12.36 -22.82
N CYS A 169 6.07 -12.56 -23.82
CA CYS A 169 4.67 -12.91 -23.63
C CYS A 169 4.55 -14.37 -23.10
N LYS A 170 5.53 -15.24 -23.40
CA LYS A 170 5.65 -16.58 -22.80
C LYS A 170 6.04 -16.51 -21.32
N ASN A 171 7.15 -15.85 -20.98
CA ASN A 171 7.62 -15.74 -19.60
C ASN A 171 6.58 -15.07 -18.69
N CYS A 172 5.94 -14.00 -19.18
CA CYS A 172 4.87 -13.32 -18.44
C CYS A 172 3.68 -14.26 -18.17
N SER A 173 3.27 -15.06 -19.15
CA SER A 173 2.19 -16.03 -18.95
C SER A 173 2.55 -17.11 -17.94
N GLU A 174 3.79 -17.62 -17.96
CA GLU A 174 4.26 -18.63 -17.00
C GLU A 174 4.26 -18.08 -15.57
N ASP A 175 4.81 -16.88 -15.37
CA ASP A 175 4.84 -16.25 -14.06
C ASP A 175 3.44 -15.81 -13.58
N ALA A 176 2.53 -15.45 -14.49
CA ALA A 176 1.16 -15.09 -14.15
C ALA A 176 0.35 -16.30 -13.68
N ASN A 177 0.58 -17.47 -14.27
CA ASN A 177 0.02 -18.73 -13.78
C ASN A 177 0.55 -19.06 -12.37
N LYS A 178 1.86 -18.92 -12.13
CA LYS A 178 2.43 -19.09 -10.77
C LYS A 178 1.83 -18.12 -9.76
N PHE A 179 1.60 -16.87 -10.16
CA PHE A 179 0.93 -15.88 -9.32
C PHE A 179 -0.49 -16.33 -8.97
N ALA A 180 -1.29 -16.74 -9.97
CA ALA A 180 -2.65 -17.17 -9.77
C ALA A 180 -2.76 -18.42 -8.87
N ASP A 181 -1.86 -19.39 -9.05
CA ASP A 181 -1.79 -20.59 -8.22
C ASP A 181 -1.43 -20.27 -6.77
N GLN A 182 -0.38 -19.47 -6.55
CA GLN A 182 0.04 -19.06 -5.21
C GLN A 182 -1.03 -18.20 -4.52
N PHE A 183 -1.72 -17.34 -5.29
CA PHE A 183 -2.82 -16.53 -4.79
C PHE A 183 -3.98 -17.42 -4.33
N LYS A 184 -4.34 -18.41 -5.14
CA LYS A 184 -5.41 -19.37 -4.80
C LYS A 184 -5.06 -20.16 -3.55
N GLU A 185 -3.82 -20.59 -3.40
CA GLU A 185 -3.35 -21.28 -2.19
C GLU A 185 -3.52 -20.39 -0.94
N LEU A 186 -3.00 -19.16 -0.99
CA LEU A 186 -3.10 -18.22 0.14
C LEU A 186 -4.54 -17.82 0.45
N ASN A 187 -5.38 -17.67 -0.57
CA ASN A 187 -6.79 -17.37 -0.39
C ASN A 187 -7.57 -18.52 0.29
N ASN A 188 -7.08 -19.76 0.20
CA ASN A 188 -7.67 -20.92 0.85
C ASN A 188 -7.09 -21.20 2.25
N ASP A 189 -6.00 -20.55 2.63
CA ASP A 189 -5.35 -20.70 3.94
C ASP A 189 -6.17 -19.97 5.02
N SER A 190 -6.65 -20.71 6.03
CA SER A 190 -7.46 -20.15 7.13
C SER A 190 -6.71 -19.11 7.95
N ASN A 191 -5.40 -19.27 8.15
CA ASN A 191 -4.59 -18.30 8.90
C ASN A 191 -4.46 -16.97 8.15
N ILE A 192 -4.59 -17.01 6.83
CA ILE A 192 -4.60 -15.83 5.96
C ILE A 192 -5.99 -15.23 5.89
N ASN A 193 -7.00 -16.04 5.58
CA ASN A 193 -8.34 -15.55 5.27
C ASN A 193 -9.13 -15.11 6.51
N GLU A 194 -8.85 -15.66 7.70
CA GLU A 194 -9.47 -15.20 8.96
C GLU A 194 -8.78 -13.95 9.52
N ASN A 195 -7.56 -13.64 9.04
CA ASN A 195 -6.81 -12.47 9.46
C ASN A 195 -7.14 -11.27 8.55
N THR A 196 -7.66 -10.20 9.14
CA THR A 196 -8.08 -8.99 8.42
C THR A 196 -6.94 -8.28 7.70
N SER A 197 -5.74 -8.27 8.27
CA SER A 197 -4.59 -7.58 7.69
C SER A 197 -3.99 -8.38 6.54
N HIS A 198 -3.90 -9.71 6.66
CA HIS A 198 -3.47 -10.56 5.54
C HIS A 198 -4.46 -10.56 4.38
N SER A 199 -5.76 -10.60 4.66
CA SER A 199 -6.78 -10.50 3.61
C SER A 199 -6.74 -9.13 2.92
N ARG A 200 -6.47 -8.04 3.65
CA ARG A 200 -6.24 -6.72 3.06
C ARG A 200 -4.97 -6.69 2.20
N LEU A 201 -3.85 -7.25 2.68
CA LEU A 201 -2.61 -7.37 1.92
C LEU A 201 -2.82 -8.17 0.62
N LEU A 202 -3.55 -9.29 0.70
CA LEU A 202 -3.92 -10.11 -0.45
C LEU A 202 -4.78 -9.31 -1.44
N SER A 203 -5.71 -8.48 -0.94
CA SER A 203 -6.50 -7.58 -1.77
C SER A 203 -5.65 -6.51 -2.45
N THR A 204 -4.67 -5.93 -1.76
CA THR A 204 -3.72 -4.99 -2.36
C THR A 204 -2.95 -5.63 -3.52
N LEU A 205 -2.41 -6.84 -3.32
CA LEU A 205 -1.69 -7.57 -4.37
C LEU A 205 -2.60 -8.00 -5.53
N SER A 206 -3.85 -8.40 -5.24
CA SER A 206 -4.87 -8.69 -6.27
C SER A 206 -5.12 -7.47 -7.16
N ASN A 207 -5.36 -6.31 -6.54
CA ASN A 207 -5.63 -5.08 -7.27
C ASN A 207 -4.42 -4.65 -8.11
N ASP A 208 -3.21 -4.81 -7.58
CA ASP A 208 -1.97 -4.48 -8.31
C ASP A 208 -1.74 -5.44 -9.50
N TYR A 209 -2.14 -6.70 -9.39
CA TYR A 209 -2.14 -7.68 -10.48
C TYR A 209 -3.19 -7.36 -11.55
N ASP A 210 -4.42 -7.00 -11.15
CA ASP A 210 -5.47 -6.62 -12.10
C ASP A 210 -5.07 -5.37 -12.91
N ASN A 211 -4.41 -4.40 -12.27
CA ASN A 211 -3.84 -3.25 -12.98
C ASN A 211 -2.72 -3.68 -13.96
N PHE A 212 -1.87 -4.62 -13.56
CA PHE A 212 -0.84 -5.16 -14.45
C PHE A 212 -1.46 -5.85 -15.67
N LYS A 213 -2.55 -6.61 -15.51
CA LYS A 213 -3.26 -7.24 -16.62
C LYS A 213 -3.74 -6.23 -17.67
N ILE A 214 -4.33 -5.12 -17.22
CA ILE A 214 -4.78 -4.04 -18.10
C ILE A 214 -3.59 -3.50 -18.90
N TYR A 215 -2.50 -3.17 -18.21
CA TYR A 215 -1.29 -2.69 -18.85
C TYR A 215 -0.68 -3.69 -19.84
N PHE A 216 -0.63 -4.96 -19.46
CA PHE A 216 -0.09 -6.03 -20.28
C PHE A 216 -0.85 -6.18 -21.59
N ALA A 217 -2.19 -6.10 -21.54
CA ALA A 217 -3.04 -6.11 -22.74
C ALA A 217 -2.78 -4.90 -23.65
N GLU A 218 -2.51 -3.73 -23.07
CA GLU A 218 -2.16 -2.51 -23.83
C GLU A 218 -0.78 -2.59 -24.50
N LYS A 219 0.23 -3.20 -23.83
CA LYS A 219 1.62 -3.21 -24.31
C LYS A 219 2.05 -4.45 -25.08
N CYS A 220 1.49 -5.63 -24.82
CA CYS A 220 1.69 -6.82 -25.64
C CYS A 220 0.32 -7.27 -26.17
N SER A 221 -0.22 -6.50 -27.13
CA SER A 221 -1.53 -6.77 -27.75
C SER A 221 -1.61 -8.09 -28.52
N HIS A 222 -0.46 -8.76 -28.74
CA HIS A 222 -0.38 -10.07 -29.37
C HIS A 222 -0.32 -11.22 -28.35
N CYS A 223 -0.32 -10.92 -27.05
CA CYS A 223 -0.46 -11.91 -25.99
C CYS A 223 -1.83 -12.55 -25.93
N SER A 224 -1.85 -13.76 -25.37
CA SER A 224 -3.03 -14.28 -24.71
C SER A 224 -3.33 -13.54 -23.39
N ASP A 225 -4.60 -13.53 -23.01
CA ASP A 225 -5.02 -12.99 -21.72
C ASP A 225 -4.39 -13.74 -20.54
N LEU A 226 -4.02 -12.97 -19.52
CA LEU A 226 -3.47 -13.51 -18.27
C LEU A 226 -4.57 -14.10 -17.37
N PRO A 227 -4.26 -15.13 -16.55
CA PRO A 227 -5.25 -15.80 -15.71
C PRO A 227 -5.96 -14.81 -14.77
N THR A 228 -7.25 -15.05 -14.56
CA THR A 228 -8.07 -14.32 -13.59
C THR A 228 -7.91 -14.91 -12.19
N LEU A 229 -7.92 -14.05 -11.18
CA LEU A 229 -7.82 -14.49 -9.79
C LEU A 229 -9.19 -14.92 -9.23
N PRO A 230 -9.24 -15.93 -8.34
CA PRO A 230 -10.47 -16.25 -7.62
C PRO A 230 -10.88 -15.11 -6.68
N LYS A 231 -12.18 -14.98 -6.39
CA LYS A 231 -12.67 -14.02 -5.40
C LYS A 231 -12.02 -14.27 -4.03
N ILE A 232 -11.58 -13.20 -3.36
CA ILE A 232 -10.99 -13.29 -2.03
C ILE A 232 -12.03 -13.84 -1.04
N LYS A 233 -11.64 -14.88 -0.30
CA LYS A 233 -12.38 -15.39 0.85
C LYS A 233 -12.07 -14.43 2.00
N THR A 234 -12.94 -13.45 2.21
CA THR A 234 -12.89 -12.65 3.43
C THR A 234 -13.67 -13.38 4.52
N PRO A 235 -13.31 -13.21 5.81
CA PRO A 235 -14.22 -13.60 6.87
C PRO A 235 -15.53 -12.81 6.68
N PRO A 236 -16.70 -13.35 7.05
CA PRO A 236 -17.93 -12.58 7.02
C PRO A 236 -17.68 -11.32 7.84
N SER A 237 -17.68 -10.16 7.18
CA SER A 237 -17.64 -8.89 7.88
C SER A 237 -18.81 -8.93 8.86
N LYS A 238 -18.52 -8.91 10.17
CA LYS A 238 -19.49 -8.43 11.15
C LYS A 238 -19.69 -6.95 10.81
N LEU A 239 -20.47 -6.69 9.76
CA LEU A 239 -21.11 -5.41 9.55
C LEU A 239 -21.98 -5.26 10.78
N ILE A 240 -21.47 -4.57 11.79
CA ILE A 240 -22.35 -3.92 12.75
C ILE A 240 -23.12 -2.95 11.86
N PRO A 241 -24.43 -3.16 11.62
CA PRO A 241 -25.20 -2.18 10.91
C PRO A 241 -25.11 -0.94 11.79
N ALA A 242 -24.38 0.08 11.34
CA ALA A 242 -24.51 1.39 11.93
C ALA A 242 -25.96 1.79 11.64
N LEU A 243 -26.87 1.55 12.59
CA LEU A 243 -28.17 2.17 12.58
C LEU A 243 -27.89 3.67 12.64
N SER A 244 -27.88 4.29 11.47
CA SER A 244 -28.02 5.73 11.36
C SER A 244 -29.40 6.07 11.91
N THR A 245 -29.45 6.38 13.20
CA THR A 245 -30.61 6.99 13.83
C THR A 245 -30.67 8.43 13.29
N PHE A 246 -31.24 8.57 12.10
CA PHE A 246 -31.77 9.86 11.68
C PHE A 246 -32.82 10.24 12.72
N SER A 247 -32.49 11.21 13.59
CA SER A 247 -33.47 11.89 14.42
C SER A 247 -34.50 12.49 13.48
N VAL A 248 -35.66 11.84 13.39
CA VAL A 248 -36.85 12.43 12.80
C VAL A 248 -37.20 13.62 13.66
N ILE A 249 -36.91 14.83 13.19
CA ILE A 249 -37.43 16.07 13.78
C ILE A 249 -38.95 16.04 13.54
N PRO A 250 -39.79 15.96 14.58
CA PRO A 250 -41.23 16.07 14.41
C PRO A 250 -41.54 17.53 14.08
N VAL A 251 -41.93 17.80 12.84
CA VAL A 251 -42.52 19.08 12.48
C VAL A 251 -43.91 19.15 13.13
N PHE A 252 -44.05 20.01 14.13
CA PHE A 252 -45.34 20.34 14.72
C PHE A 252 -46.22 21.05 13.67
N LEU A 253 -47.20 20.33 13.13
CA LEU A 253 -48.33 20.90 12.40
C LEU A 253 -49.37 21.37 13.42
N GLY A 254 -49.53 22.68 13.55
CA GLY A 254 -50.57 23.25 14.39
C GLY A 254 -50.62 24.77 14.41
N ILE A 255 -51.12 25.40 13.32
CA ILE A 255 -51.87 26.66 13.45
C ILE A 255 -53.12 26.56 12.58
N THR A 256 -54.25 26.70 13.24
CA THR A 256 -55.62 26.64 12.73
C THR A 256 -56.00 27.94 12.03
N TYR A 257 -56.40 27.88 10.76
CA TYR A 257 -57.14 28.98 10.14
C TYR A 257 -58.63 28.71 10.22
N LYS A 258 -59.25 29.44 11.15
CA LYS A 258 -60.69 29.60 11.35
C LYS A 258 -61.34 30.12 10.07
N THR A 259 -62.31 29.37 9.58
CA THR A 259 -63.27 29.69 8.53
C THR A 259 -64.11 30.94 8.86
N ILE A 260 -64.57 31.67 7.83
CA ILE A 260 -65.98 32.05 7.54
C ILE A 260 -66.07 33.31 6.62
N TYR A 261 -66.37 33.05 5.34
CA TYR A 261 -67.32 33.65 4.39
C TYR A 261 -67.72 35.16 4.34
N LYS A 262 -68.03 35.57 3.08
CA LYS A 262 -68.81 36.73 2.57
C LYS A 262 -67.99 38.03 2.45
N LYS A 263 -67.97 38.77 1.33
CA LYS A 263 -69.11 39.18 0.49
C LYS A 263 -68.62 39.73 -0.87
N LYS A 264 -69.39 39.39 -1.91
CA LYS A 264 -69.43 39.93 -3.28
C LYS A 264 -69.41 41.48 -3.35
N ILE A 265 -68.72 41.97 -4.40
CA ILE A 265 -69.09 43.08 -5.32
C ILE A 265 -69.23 44.49 -4.70
N LYS A 266 -68.51 45.50 -5.24
CA LYS A 266 -69.03 46.55 -6.17
C LYS A 266 -68.13 47.81 -6.22
N LYS A 267 -68.03 48.36 -7.44
CA LYS A 267 -67.92 49.79 -7.82
C LYS A 267 -66.57 50.49 -7.55
N ASN A 268 -65.88 50.89 -8.63
CA ASN A 268 -65.92 52.22 -9.29
C ASN A 268 -65.16 53.24 -8.45
N ASN A 269 -64.01 53.68 -8.91
CA ASN A 269 -63.78 54.80 -9.85
C ASN A 269 -63.31 56.00 -9.01
N GLU A 270 -62.31 56.69 -9.54
CA GLU A 270 -62.19 58.17 -9.58
C GLU A 270 -62.19 58.87 -8.21
N GLU A 271 -61.33 59.81 -7.87
CA GLU A 271 -60.66 60.83 -8.65
C GLU A 271 -59.85 61.66 -7.64
N ASN A 272 -58.83 62.34 -8.14
CA ASN A 272 -58.41 63.70 -7.79
C ASN A 272 -58.01 64.09 -6.36
N GLU A 273 -56.82 64.75 -6.33
CA GLU A 273 -56.46 65.92 -5.51
C GLU A 273 -56.33 65.68 -3.99
N THR A 274 -55.17 65.85 -3.37
CA THR A 274 -54.16 66.92 -3.48
C THR A 274 -52.84 66.46 -2.85
#